data_AF-A0AA89CK59-F1
#
_entry.id   AF-A0AA89CK59-F1
#
_cell.length_a   1.000
_cell.length_b   1.000
_cell.length_c   1.000
_cell.angle_alpha   90.00
_cell.angle_beta   90.00
_cell.angle_gamma   90.00
#
_symmetry.space_group_name_H-M   'P 1'
#
loop_
_entity.id
_entity.type
_entity.pdbx_description
1 polymer ?
#
loop_
_entity_poly.entity_id
_entity_poly.type
_entity_poly.pdbx_seq_one_letter_code
_entity_poly.pdbx_strand_id
1 'polypeptide(L)'
;MNQALIFMMMTIWLFPFTIFMFYRIFLENKKGLTAMYILSIILVILGLIMVIRYKTPMFLCMLGPLFFFSLYDIATRIFVARYNRKPIDTGYNWQSGIFADRVYNITVTTLGLILPILIFALLYDLFK
;
A
#
# COMPACT_ATOMS: atom_id res chain seq x y z
N MET A 1 -19.11 -7.35 15.28
CA MET A 1 -18.27 -6.16 15.02
C MET A 1 -19.09 -5.13 14.27
N ASN A 2 -19.00 -3.85 14.64
CA ASN A 2 -19.86 -2.82 14.06
C ASN A 2 -19.52 -2.60 12.56
N GLN A 3 -20.52 -2.54 11.69
CA GLN A 3 -20.32 -2.41 10.22
C GLN A 3 -19.46 -1.19 9.86
N ALA A 4 -19.61 -0.10 10.63
CA ALA A 4 -18.80 1.11 10.48
C ALA A 4 -17.29 0.86 10.64
N LEU A 5 -16.89 -0.06 11.52
CA LEU A 5 -15.48 -0.38 11.75
C LEU A 5 -14.88 -1.13 10.56
N ILE A 6 -15.61 -2.10 10.01
CA ILE A 6 -15.19 -2.83 8.79
C ILE A 6 -15.00 -1.85 7.64
N PHE A 7 -15.96 -0.95 7.44
CA PHE A 7 -15.91 0.05 6.39
C PHE A 7 -14.70 0.99 6.55
N MET A 8 -14.42 1.45 7.77
CA MET A 8 -13.23 2.27 8.06
C MET A 8 -11.94 1.52 7.73
N MET A 9 -11.84 0.24 8.11
CA MET A 9 -10.67 -0.59 7.80
C MET A 9 -10.47 -0.78 6.30
N MET A 10 -11.54 -1.06 5.54
CA MET A 10 -11.46 -1.17 4.08
C MET A 10 -11.04 0.14 3.42
N THR A 11 -11.49 1.28 3.96
CA THR A 11 -11.08 2.60 3.45
C THR A 11 -9.59 2.86 3.69
N ILE A 12 -9.09 2.56 4.88
CA ILE A 12 -7.66 2.65 5.20
C ILE A 12 -6.85 1.69 4.32
N TRP A 13 -7.41 0.52 4.02
CA TRP A 13 -6.79 -0.47 3.15
C TRP A 13 -6.61 0.01 1.71
N LEU A 14 -7.64 0.65 1.16
CA LEU A 14 -7.70 1.01 -0.25
C LEU A 14 -7.04 2.36 -0.55
N PHE A 15 -6.84 3.24 0.43
CA PHE A 15 -6.28 4.58 0.15
C PHE A 15 -4.91 4.54 -0.55
N PRO A 16 -3.93 3.68 -0.17
CA PRO A 16 -2.61 3.67 -0.81
C PRO A 16 -2.74 3.26 -2.28
N PHE A 17 -3.63 2.32 -2.57
CA PHE A 17 -3.97 1.92 -3.93
C PHE A 17 -4.60 3.07 -4.73
N THR A 18 -5.55 3.80 -4.14
CA THR A 18 -6.14 4.98 -4.77
C THR A 18 -5.08 6.05 -5.10
N ILE A 19 -4.16 6.32 -4.17
CA ILE A 19 -3.06 7.27 -4.43
C ILE A 19 -2.13 6.76 -5.53
N PHE A 20 -1.80 5.48 -5.54
CA PHE A 20 -0.95 4.88 -6.59
C PHE A 20 -1.60 4.92 -7.98
N MET A 21 -2.92 4.69 -8.06
CA MET A 21 -3.67 4.66 -9.32
C MET A 21 -3.95 6.06 -9.88
N PHE A 22 -4.32 7.02 -9.04
CA PHE A 22 -4.82 8.33 -9.51
C PHE A 22 -3.87 9.49 -9.21
N TYR A 23 -2.97 9.36 -8.24
CA TYR A 23 -2.11 10.44 -7.75
C TYR A 23 -0.64 10.03 -7.70
N ARG A 24 -0.19 9.16 -8.60
CA ARG A 24 1.20 8.64 -8.62
C ARG A 24 2.26 9.72 -8.70
N ILE A 25 1.99 10.81 -9.43
CA ILE A 25 2.86 11.98 -9.53
C ILE A 25 3.21 12.54 -8.14
N PHE A 26 2.29 12.44 -7.18
CA PHE A 26 2.53 12.82 -5.79
C PHE A 26 3.56 11.90 -5.11
N LEU A 27 3.47 10.59 -5.34
CA LEU A 27 4.41 9.59 -4.81
C LEU A 27 5.80 9.68 -5.47
N GLU A 28 5.87 10.17 -6.70
CA GLU A 28 7.12 10.42 -7.41
C GLU A 28 7.90 11.61 -6.85
N ASN A 29 7.23 12.52 -6.14
CA ASN A 29 7.86 13.63 -5.46
C ASN A 29 8.34 13.17 -4.08
N LYS A 30 9.62 13.39 -3.75
CA LYS A 30 10.20 13.05 -2.45
C LYS A 30 9.37 13.61 -1.28
N LYS A 31 8.86 14.84 -1.38
CA LYS A 31 8.02 15.44 -0.33
C LYS A 31 6.68 14.72 -0.20
N GLY A 32 6.07 14.32 -1.32
CA GLY A 32 4.79 13.61 -1.32
C GLY A 32 4.92 12.19 -0.77
N LEU A 33 5.98 11.46 -1.17
CA LEU A 33 6.28 10.14 -0.60
C LEU A 33 6.58 10.23 0.90
N THR A 34 7.35 11.22 1.35
CA THR A 34 7.59 11.45 2.79
C THR A 34 6.30 11.74 3.55
N ALA A 35 5.39 12.54 2.99
CA ALA A 35 4.09 12.81 3.60
C ALA A 35 3.26 11.52 3.77
N MET A 36 3.28 10.62 2.78
CA MET A 36 2.61 9.32 2.86
C MET A 36 3.22 8.41 3.93
N TYR A 37 4.54 8.43 4.10
CA TYR A 37 5.20 7.71 5.20
C TYR A 37 4.81 8.25 6.57
N ILE A 38 4.80 9.57 6.75
CA ILE A 38 4.37 10.20 8.00
C ILE A 38 2.93 9.80 8.33
N LEU A 39 2.02 9.91 7.36
CA LEU A 39 0.63 9.49 7.53
C LEU A 39 0.53 8.00 7.90
N SER A 40 1.31 7.15 7.24
CA SER A 40 1.33 5.72 7.51
C SER A 40 1.82 5.40 8.91
N ILE A 41 2.87 6.07 9.39
CA ILE A 41 3.39 5.90 10.76
C ILE A 41 2.34 6.32 11.79
N ILE A 42 1.64 7.44 11.57
CA ILE A 42 0.54 7.88 12.44
C ILE A 42 -0.54 6.79 12.50
N LEU A 43 -0.93 6.22 11.35
CA LEU A 43 -1.91 5.13 11.30
C LEU A 43 -1.42 3.88 12.04
N VAL A 44 -0.15 3.50 11.90
CA VAL A 44 0.44 2.38 12.65
C VAL A 44 0.32 2.62 14.16
N ILE A 45 0.69 3.81 14.65
CA ILE A 45 0.62 4.15 16.07
C ILE A 45 -0.83 4.07 16.56
N LEU A 46 -1.78 4.63 15.82
CA LEU A 46 -3.21 4.53 16.14
C LEU A 46 -3.68 3.08 16.16
N GLY A 47 -3.27 2.27 15.18
CA GLY A 47 -3.58 0.85 15.11
C GLY A 47 -3.11 0.10 16.35
N LEU A 48 -1.85 0.31 16.76
CA LEU A 48 -1.28 -0.30 17.95
C LEU A 48 -2.03 0.09 19.23
N ILE A 49 -2.36 1.38 19.41
CA ILE A 49 -3.16 1.86 20.55
C ILE A 49 -4.51 1.13 20.58
N MET A 50 -5.16 0.98 19.42
CA MET A 50 -6.44 0.30 19.31
C MET A 50 -6.35 -1.20 19.58
N VAL A 51 -5.30 -1.89 19.11
CA VAL A 51 -5.03 -3.30 19.45
C VAL A 51 -4.92 -3.47 20.97
N ILE A 52 -4.15 -2.60 21.64
CA ILE A 52 -3.93 -2.69 23.10
C ILE A 52 -5.25 -2.47 23.85
N ARG A 53 -6.02 -1.46 23.46
CA ARG A 53 -7.27 -1.04 24.13
C ARG A 53 -8.42 -2.01 23.91
N TYR A 54 -8.62 -2.47 22.68
CA TYR A 54 -9.78 -3.28 22.29
C TYR A 54 -9.45 -4.75 22.11
N LYS A 55 -8.19 -5.16 22.33
CA LYS A 55 -7.71 -6.55 22.23
C LYS A 55 -8.09 -7.22 20.91
N THR A 56 -8.20 -6.42 19.84
CA THR A 56 -8.66 -6.89 18.53
C THR A 56 -7.50 -6.76 17.54
N PRO A 57 -6.97 -7.86 16.97
CA PRO A 57 -5.85 -7.81 16.02
C PRO A 57 -6.23 -7.11 14.72
N MET A 58 -7.52 -6.93 14.40
CA MET A 58 -7.99 -6.23 13.20
C MET A 58 -7.40 -4.83 13.00
N PHE A 59 -7.03 -4.12 14.06
CA PHE A 59 -6.39 -2.81 13.94
C PHE A 59 -4.97 -2.87 13.32
N LEU A 60 -4.38 -4.06 13.17
CA LEU A 60 -3.15 -4.27 12.40
C LEU A 60 -3.31 -3.96 10.91
N CYS A 61 -4.53 -3.85 10.38
CA CYS A 61 -4.75 -3.40 9.00
C CYS A 61 -4.18 -1.99 8.74
N MET A 62 -3.99 -1.18 9.79
CA MET A 62 -3.37 0.14 9.70
C MET A 62 -1.86 0.09 9.34
N LEU A 63 -1.24 -1.10 9.34
CA LEU A 63 0.10 -1.34 8.78
C LEU A 63 0.11 -1.36 7.25
N GLY A 64 -1.04 -1.62 6.62
CA GLY A 64 -1.19 -1.76 5.16
C GLY A 64 -0.60 -0.62 4.36
N PRO A 65 -0.92 0.65 4.69
CA PRO A 65 -0.34 1.81 4.03
C PRO A 65 1.18 1.86 4.08
N LEU A 66 1.77 1.61 5.26
CA LEU A 66 3.21 1.61 5.42
C LEU A 66 3.85 0.53 4.53
N PHE A 67 3.26 -0.66 4.52
CA PHE A 67 3.70 -1.75 3.65
C PHE A 67 3.60 -1.37 2.17
N PHE A 68 2.45 -0.85 1.72
CA PHE A 68 2.21 -0.52 0.33
C PHE A 68 3.20 0.53 -0.19
N PHE A 69 3.40 1.62 0.57
CA PHE A 69 4.35 2.66 0.15
C PHE A 69 5.80 2.20 0.20
N SER A 70 6.15 1.32 1.13
CA SER A 70 7.49 0.69 1.16
C SER A 70 7.71 -0.21 -0.05
N LEU A 71 6.72 -1.04 -0.40
CA LEU A 71 6.76 -1.87 -1.60
C LEU A 71 6.88 -1.01 -2.86
N TYR A 72 6.10 0.07 -2.97
CA TYR A 72 6.17 1.02 -4.07
C TYR A 72 7.57 1.64 -4.20
N ASP A 73 8.15 2.14 -3.10
CA ASP A 73 9.47 2.78 -3.12
C ASP A 73 10.57 1.78 -3.54
N ILE A 74 10.56 0.57 -2.95
CA ILE A 74 11.51 -0.50 -3.30
C ILE A 74 11.36 -0.90 -4.77
N ALA A 75 10.14 -1.18 -5.22
CA ALA A 75 9.89 -1.57 -6.60
C ALA A 75 10.29 -0.46 -7.58
N THR A 76 10.01 0.81 -7.25
CA THR A 76 10.39 1.96 -8.07
C THR A 76 11.90 2.06 -8.19
N ARG A 77 12.63 1.92 -7.08
CA ARG A 77 14.11 1.94 -7.08
C ARG A 77 14.69 0.82 -7.94
N ILE A 78 14.15 -0.40 -7.81
CA ILE A 78 14.57 -1.55 -8.64
C ILE A 78 14.31 -1.28 -10.13
N PHE A 79 13.14 -0.74 -10.45
CA PHE A 79 12.78 -0.42 -11.83
C PHE A 79 13.70 0.65 -12.42
N VAL A 80 13.93 1.75 -11.70
CA VAL A 80 14.80 2.85 -12.13
C VAL A 80 16.24 2.37 -12.29
N ALA A 81 16.74 1.55 -11.36
CA ALA A 81 18.09 0.98 -11.47
C ALA A 81 18.26 0.09 -12.72
N ARG A 82 17.20 -0.63 -13.13
CA ARG A 82 17.25 -1.53 -14.29
C ARG A 82 17.01 -0.84 -15.63
N TYR A 83 16.08 0.11 -15.69
CA TYR A 83 15.61 0.70 -16.94
C TYR A 83 16.03 2.17 -17.12
N ASN A 84 16.70 2.76 -16.13
CA ASN A 84 17.18 4.15 -16.12
C ASN A 84 16.08 5.20 -16.41
N ARG A 85 14.83 4.87 -16.07
CA ARG A 85 13.66 5.75 -16.18
C ARG A 85 12.60 5.35 -15.17
N LYS A 86 11.63 6.22 -14.93
CA LYS A 86 10.47 5.90 -14.09
C LYS A 86 9.46 4.98 -14.81
N PRO A 87 8.69 4.17 -14.08
CA PRO A 87 7.58 3.41 -14.64
C PRO A 87 6.49 4.34 -15.17
N ILE A 88 6.01 4.05 -16.37
CA ILE A 88 4.89 4.76 -16.98
C ILE A 88 3.59 4.20 -16.41
N ASP A 89 2.59 5.06 -16.26
CA ASP A 89 1.25 4.59 -15.93
C ASP A 89 0.62 3.86 -17.12
N THR A 90 0.30 2.59 -16.92
CA THR A 90 -0.25 1.71 -17.95
C THR A 90 -1.73 1.43 -17.77
N GLY A 91 -2.42 2.08 -16.83
CA GLY A 91 -3.86 1.87 -16.60
C GLY A 91 -4.72 2.16 -17.83
N TYR A 92 -4.32 3.17 -18.62
CA TYR A 92 -5.03 3.58 -19.84
C TYR A 92 -4.12 3.63 -21.08
N ASN A 93 -2.84 3.24 -20.95
CA ASN A 93 -1.87 3.27 -22.04
C ASN A 93 -1.65 1.86 -22.61
N TRP A 94 -2.09 1.66 -23.86
CA TRP A 94 -2.01 0.38 -24.57
C TRP A 94 -0.85 0.28 -25.57
N GLN A 95 0.05 1.26 -25.60
CA GLN A 95 1.19 1.28 -26.51
C GLN A 95 2.03 -0.01 -26.41
N SER A 96 2.58 -0.45 -27.54
CA SER A 96 3.58 -1.51 -27.58
C SER A 96 4.91 -1.03 -26.97
N GLY A 97 5.65 -1.93 -26.32
CA GLY A 97 6.98 -1.62 -25.75
C GLY A 97 7.02 -1.24 -24.27
N ILE A 98 5.86 -1.13 -23.60
CA ILE A 98 5.74 -0.84 -22.16
C ILE A 98 5.51 -2.09 -21.29
N PHE A 99 5.95 -3.27 -21.77
CA PHE A 99 5.72 -4.53 -21.07
C PHE A 99 6.28 -4.51 -19.64
N ALA A 100 7.49 -3.97 -19.45
CA ALA A 100 8.10 -3.84 -18.14
C ALA A 100 7.26 -2.96 -17.19
N ASP A 101 6.68 -1.87 -17.68
CA ASP A 101 5.81 -0.98 -16.91
C ASP A 101 4.52 -1.67 -16.48
N ARG A 102 3.95 -2.51 -17.36
CA ARG A 102 2.77 -3.33 -17.03
C ARG A 102 3.10 -4.33 -15.94
N VAL A 103 4.21 -5.05 -16.06
CA VAL A 103 4.68 -5.99 -15.02
C VAL A 103 4.90 -5.26 -13.70
N TYR A 104 5.50 -4.06 -13.73
CA TYR A 104 5.67 -3.23 -12.55
C TYR A 104 4.33 -2.86 -11.90
N ASN A 105 3.38 -2.30 -12.67
CA ASN A 105 2.08 -1.85 -12.17
C ASN A 105 1.26 -3.02 -11.62
N ILE A 106 1.24 -4.16 -12.31
CA ILE A 106 0.58 -5.39 -11.84
C ILE A 106 1.23 -5.86 -10.54
N THR A 107 2.57 -5.97 -10.50
CA THR A 107 3.29 -6.47 -9.33
C THR A 107 3.02 -5.61 -8.10
N VAL A 108 3.17 -4.29 -8.21
CA VAL A 108 2.93 -3.37 -7.08
C VAL A 108 1.46 -3.43 -6.63
N THR A 109 0.52 -3.47 -7.57
CA THR A 109 -0.92 -3.54 -7.25
C THR A 109 -1.28 -4.86 -6.56
N THR A 110 -0.89 -5.98 -7.14
CA THR A 110 -1.21 -7.32 -6.65
C THR A 110 -0.54 -7.55 -5.29
N LEU A 111 0.75 -7.30 -5.16
CA LEU A 111 1.45 -7.49 -3.88
C LEU A 111 1.00 -6.47 -2.84
N GLY A 112 0.76 -5.22 -3.22
CA GLY A 112 0.33 -4.16 -2.32
C GLY A 112 -1.06 -4.41 -1.73
N LEU A 113 -1.98 -4.98 -2.52
CA LEU A 113 -3.34 -5.30 -2.06
C LEU A 113 -3.46 -6.67 -1.40
N ILE A 114 -2.83 -7.71 -1.96
CA ILE A 114 -3.04 -9.10 -1.52
C ILE A 114 -2.11 -9.47 -0.37
N LEU A 115 -0.82 -9.12 -0.46
CA LEU A 115 0.16 -9.63 0.51
C LEU A 115 -0.21 -9.29 1.96
N PRO A 116 -0.69 -8.08 2.28
CA PRO A 116 -0.97 -7.79 3.67
C PRO A 116 -2.34 -8.31 4.12
N ILE A 117 -3.25 -8.66 3.20
CA ILE A 117 -4.42 -9.49 3.54
C ILE A 117 -3.94 -10.87 4.01
N LEU A 118 -2.97 -11.47 3.30
CA LEU A 118 -2.39 -12.76 3.68
C LEU A 118 -1.64 -12.67 5.02
N ILE A 119 -0.81 -11.63 5.20
CA ILE A 119 -0.13 -11.38 6.49
C ILE A 119 -1.16 -11.19 7.60
N PHE A 120 -2.22 -10.43 7.36
CA PHE A 120 -3.29 -10.22 8.33
C PHE A 120 -4.01 -11.53 8.69
N ALA A 121 -4.35 -12.36 7.70
CA ALA A 121 -4.99 -13.65 7.94
C ALA A 121 -4.10 -14.57 8.79
N LEU A 122 -2.80 -14.64 8.48
CA LEU A 122 -1.82 -15.40 9.26
C LEU A 122 -1.68 -14.87 10.68
N LEU A 123 -1.59 -13.55 10.86
CA LEU A 123 -1.50 -12.95 12.20
C LEU A 123 -2.80 -13.17 12.99
N TYR A 124 -3.96 -13.05 12.35
CA TYR A 124 -5.25 -13.30 13.00
C TYR A 124 -5.32 -14.73 13.56
N ASP A 125 -4.90 -15.73 12.78
CA ASP A 125 -4.88 -17.13 13.24
C ASP A 125 -3.88 -17.34 14.40
N LEU A 126 -2.78 -16.59 14.45
CA LEU A 126 -1.80 -16.64 15.56
C LEU A 126 -2.29 -15.96 16.85
N PHE A 127 -3.21 -15.01 16.76
CA PHE A 127 -3.75 -14.26 17.91
C PHE A 127 -5.14 -14.74 18.36
N LYS A 128 -5.64 -15.84 17.77
CA LYS A 128 -6.87 -16.52 18.17
C LYS A 128 -6.60 -17.50 19.29
#